data_AF-A0AB36FN38-F1
#
_entry.id   AF-A0AB36FN38-F1
#
_cell.length_a   1.000
_cell.length_b   1.000
_cell.length_c   1.000
_cell.angle_alpha   90.00
_cell.angle_beta   90.00
_cell.angle_gamma   90.00
#
_symmetry.space_group_name_H-M   'P 1'
#
loop_
_entity.id
_entity.type
_entity.pdbx_description
1 polymer ?
#
loop_
_entity_poly.entity_id
_entity_poly.type
_entity_poly.pdbx_seq_one_letter_code
_entity_poly.pdbx_strand_id
1 'polypeptide(L)'
;MKNFKASLLVGALFLSVSNGASAIQPGVYKYVPSLLCETGDVAVKQNVNQKPMFSVGTSEAGALRLEIEKQSLSAYSDLGVAYFEQISRSQEYVFNEADTLEVEGEQVTYGSHSFLLHEEPMTALEAAKLLIPTLLDVRKQSHYAGRFQKELADSKQEVTVRTVVEMDEVKHPNRIFLSSFRSDVVKSGEVIVSIDHFENIRALLHTKASRWDQTTLSGACFELEKSDQ
;
A
#
# COMPACT_ATOMS: atom_id res chain seq x y z
N MET A 1 -68.71 9.92 16.73
CA MET A 1 -68.40 9.18 15.48
C MET A 1 -67.83 10.14 14.45
N LYS A 2 -66.53 10.06 14.16
CA LYS A 2 -65.93 9.98 12.82
C LYS A 2 -64.41 10.00 12.98
N ASN A 3 -63.81 8.91 12.54
CA ASN A 3 -62.40 8.62 12.55
C ASN A 3 -61.68 9.52 11.53
N PHE A 4 -60.50 10.02 11.87
CA PHE A 4 -59.47 10.25 10.86
C PHE A 4 -58.14 9.75 11.41
N LYS A 5 -57.73 8.58 10.91
CA LYS A 5 -56.38 8.07 11.01
C LYS A 5 -55.52 8.91 10.05
N ALA A 6 -54.47 9.52 10.56
CA ALA A 6 -53.32 9.92 9.77
C ALA A 6 -52.10 9.24 10.38
N SER A 7 -51.85 8.01 9.93
CA SER A 7 -50.48 7.51 9.85
C SER A 7 -49.75 8.40 8.85
N LEU A 8 -48.63 9.00 9.24
CA LEU A 8 -47.64 9.40 8.25
C LEU A 8 -46.24 9.30 8.85
N LEU A 9 -45.56 8.27 8.35
CA LEU A 9 -44.12 8.13 8.17
C LEU A 9 -43.21 8.64 9.30
N VAL A 10 -42.70 7.67 10.08
CA VAL A 10 -41.31 7.71 10.57
C VAL A 10 -40.44 7.81 9.31
N GLY A 11 -40.12 9.04 8.91
CA GLY A 11 -39.14 9.32 7.89
C GLY A 11 -37.84 8.67 8.34
N ALA A 12 -37.38 7.70 7.55
CA ALA A 12 -36.09 7.08 7.69
C ALA A 12 -35.07 8.17 8.00
N LEU A 13 -34.43 8.07 9.18
CA LEU A 13 -33.17 8.75 9.40
C LEU A 13 -32.29 8.25 8.27
N PHE A 14 -32.08 9.10 7.28
CA PHE A 14 -31.06 8.90 6.28
C PHE A 14 -29.78 8.71 7.08
N LEU A 15 -29.25 7.49 7.03
CA LEU A 15 -27.86 7.22 7.31
C LEU A 15 -27.10 8.11 6.33
N SER A 16 -26.78 9.33 6.76
CA SER A 16 -25.66 10.06 6.22
C SER A 16 -24.42 9.27 6.61
N VAL A 17 -24.19 8.15 5.91
CA VAL A 17 -22.85 7.76 5.55
C VAL A 17 -22.30 8.96 4.81
N SER A 18 -21.70 9.87 5.58
CA SER A 18 -20.71 10.77 5.07
C SER A 18 -19.65 9.87 4.44
N ASN A 19 -19.84 9.55 3.16
CA ASN A 19 -18.75 9.22 2.27
C ASN A 19 -17.84 10.45 2.34
N GLY A 20 -16.92 10.47 3.31
CA GLY A 20 -15.67 11.17 3.11
C GLY A 20 -15.20 10.66 1.76
N ALA A 21 -15.09 11.56 0.79
CA ALA A 21 -14.44 11.21 -0.46
C ALA A 21 -13.08 10.66 -0.06
N SER A 22 -12.91 9.34 -0.14
CA SER A 22 -11.60 8.73 0.08
C SER A 22 -10.68 9.38 -0.94
N ALA A 23 -9.65 10.12 -0.52
CA ALA A 23 -8.77 10.77 -1.50
C ALA A 23 -8.00 9.71 -2.31
N ILE A 24 -7.90 8.47 -1.80
CA ILE A 24 -7.60 7.30 -2.61
C ILE A 24 -8.85 6.84 -3.35
N GLN A 25 -8.84 6.98 -4.67
CA GLN A 25 -9.93 6.61 -5.57
C GLN A 25 -9.70 5.22 -6.17
N PRO A 26 -10.75 4.43 -6.43
CA PRO A 26 -10.59 3.20 -7.20
C PRO A 26 -10.04 3.47 -8.60
N GLY A 27 -9.09 2.64 -9.03
CA GLY A 27 -8.50 2.65 -10.37
C GLY A 27 -7.02 2.31 -10.36
N VAL A 28 -6.38 2.51 -11.51
CA VAL A 28 -5.01 2.10 -11.78
C VAL A 28 -4.05 3.25 -11.47
N TYR A 29 -3.03 3.00 -10.64
CA TYR A 29 -2.05 3.99 -10.23
C TYR A 29 -0.70 3.78 -10.92
N LYS A 30 -0.21 4.82 -11.60
CA LYS A 30 1.05 4.84 -12.35
C LYS A 30 2.09 5.70 -11.67
N TYR A 31 3.35 5.28 -11.73
CA TYR A 31 4.44 6.07 -11.17
C TYR A 31 4.58 7.43 -11.87
N VAL A 32 4.70 8.49 -11.07
CA VAL A 32 5.02 9.84 -11.52
C VAL A 32 6.27 10.35 -10.80
N PRO A 33 7.35 10.66 -11.53
CA PRO A 33 8.53 11.28 -10.93
C PRO A 33 8.19 12.66 -10.39
N SER A 34 8.30 12.81 -9.07
CA SER A 34 8.06 14.07 -8.38
C SER A 34 8.82 14.11 -7.06
N LEU A 35 9.17 15.31 -6.59
CA LEU A 35 9.64 15.54 -5.22
C LEU A 35 8.40 15.58 -4.33
N LEU A 36 8.20 14.58 -3.46
CA LEU A 36 7.11 14.56 -2.47
C LEU A 36 5.72 14.86 -3.07
N CYS A 37 5.51 14.45 -4.32
CA CYS A 37 4.28 14.58 -5.10
C CYS A 37 3.88 16.00 -5.48
N GLU A 38 4.79 16.97 -5.35
CA GLU A 38 4.60 18.34 -5.79
C GLU A 38 4.43 18.43 -7.32
N THR A 39 3.62 19.40 -7.76
CA THR A 39 3.20 19.64 -9.14
C THR A 39 4.20 20.42 -9.98
N GLY A 40 5.44 20.63 -9.50
CA GLY A 40 6.47 21.30 -10.29
C GLY A 40 6.69 20.56 -11.62
N ASP A 41 6.61 21.31 -12.73
CA ASP A 41 6.73 20.83 -14.11
C ASP A 41 8.00 20.00 -14.35
N VAL A 42 7.98 18.73 -14.00
CA VAL A 42 9.03 17.79 -14.37
C VAL A 42 8.70 17.27 -15.77
N ALA A 43 8.86 18.15 -16.76
CA ALA A 43 8.93 17.78 -18.17
C ALA A 43 10.22 16.97 -18.40
N VAL A 44 10.27 15.74 -17.93
CA VAL A 44 11.46 14.89 -18.07
C VAL A 44 11.09 13.64 -18.84
N LYS A 45 11.35 13.73 -20.15
CA LYS A 45 11.57 12.61 -21.08
C LYS A 45 12.83 11.82 -20.67
N GLN A 46 12.91 11.34 -19.44
CA GLN A 46 13.78 10.21 -19.10
C GLN A 46 12.94 8.96 -19.19
N ASN A 47 13.56 7.79 -19.39
CA ASN A 47 12.89 6.48 -19.42
C ASN A 47 12.25 6.18 -18.05
N VAL A 48 11.15 6.86 -17.77
CA VAL A 48 10.31 6.72 -16.59
C VAL A 48 9.37 5.59 -16.91
N ASN A 49 9.40 4.57 -16.06
CA ASN A 49 8.50 3.44 -16.18
C ASN A 49 7.09 3.88 -15.76
N GLN A 50 6.30 4.47 -16.67
CA GLN A 50 4.91 4.86 -16.45
C GLN A 50 3.94 3.66 -16.43
N LYS A 51 4.46 2.47 -16.14
CA LYS A 51 3.66 1.26 -16.06
C LYS A 51 2.77 1.32 -14.81
N PRO A 52 1.53 0.80 -14.88
CA PRO A 52 0.71 0.54 -13.70
C PRO A 52 1.50 -0.18 -12.60
N MET A 53 1.39 0.31 -11.38
CA MET A 53 2.12 -0.27 -10.24
C MET A 53 1.19 -0.89 -9.21
N PHE A 54 0.08 -0.23 -8.97
CA PHE A 54 -0.96 -0.74 -8.10
C PHE A 54 -2.32 -0.44 -8.70
N SER A 55 -3.32 -1.22 -8.33
CA SER A 55 -4.72 -0.92 -8.59
C SER A 55 -5.47 -0.89 -7.27
N VAL A 56 -6.22 0.18 -7.05
CA VAL A 56 -7.15 0.27 -5.92
C VAL A 56 -8.52 -0.13 -6.42
N GLY A 57 -9.11 -1.16 -5.82
CA GLY A 57 -10.47 -1.61 -6.08
C GLY A 57 -11.35 -1.43 -4.86
N THR A 58 -12.57 -1.94 -4.96
CA THR A 58 -13.49 -2.06 -3.84
C THR A 58 -13.78 -3.54 -3.62
N SER A 59 -13.68 -3.98 -2.37
CA SER A 59 -14.07 -5.33 -1.95
C SER A 59 -15.60 -5.50 -1.97
N GLU A 60 -16.08 -6.75 -1.88
CA GLU A 60 -17.53 -7.03 -1.77
C GLU A 60 -18.18 -6.37 -0.55
N ALA A 61 -17.40 -6.14 0.52
CA ALA A 61 -17.82 -5.45 1.73
C ALA A 61 -17.80 -3.92 1.62
N GLY A 62 -17.42 -3.35 0.48
CA GLY A 62 -17.35 -1.91 0.25
C GLY A 62 -16.07 -1.23 0.74
N ALA A 63 -15.15 -1.96 1.39
CA ALA A 63 -13.83 -1.45 1.78
C ALA A 63 -12.88 -1.37 0.58
N LEU A 64 -11.91 -0.45 0.60
CA LEU A 64 -10.86 -0.38 -0.42
C LEU A 64 -9.99 -1.65 -0.39
N ARG A 65 -9.54 -2.05 -1.58
CA ARG A 65 -8.62 -3.19 -1.79
C ARG A 65 -7.46 -2.71 -2.65
N LEU A 66 -6.24 -3.16 -2.38
CA LEU A 66 -5.03 -2.84 -3.14
C LEU A 66 -4.49 -4.08 -3.86
N GLU A 67 -4.46 -4.06 -5.18
CA GLU A 67 -3.78 -5.08 -5.98
C GLU A 67 -2.41 -4.57 -6.43
N ILE A 68 -1.39 -5.42 -6.33
CA ILE A 68 -0.06 -5.13 -6.88
C ILE A 68 -0.06 -5.61 -8.33
N GLU A 69 0.25 -4.71 -9.25
CA GLU A 69 0.23 -5.04 -10.68
C GLU A 69 1.35 -6.02 -11.02
N LYS A 70 1.04 -7.04 -11.84
CA LYS A 70 1.98 -8.13 -12.17
C LYS A 70 3.34 -7.63 -12.68
N GLN A 71 3.34 -6.54 -13.44
CA GLN A 71 4.58 -5.97 -13.96
C GLN A 71 5.46 -5.32 -12.89
N SER A 72 4.90 -4.89 -11.76
CA SER A 72 5.65 -4.43 -10.58
C SER A 72 6.38 -5.56 -9.90
N LEU A 73 5.93 -6.80 -10.15
CA LEU A 73 6.54 -8.00 -9.63
C LEU A 73 7.67 -8.52 -10.56
N SER A 74 7.95 -7.87 -11.70
CA SER A 74 8.90 -8.39 -12.68
C SER A 74 10.34 -8.50 -12.19
N ALA A 75 10.69 -7.80 -11.12
CA ALA A 75 12.00 -7.94 -10.49
C ALA A 75 12.08 -9.18 -9.59
N TYR A 76 10.97 -9.66 -9.04
CA TYR A 76 10.94 -10.71 -8.05
C TYR A 76 11.23 -12.09 -8.65
N SER A 77 11.72 -13.00 -7.80
CA SER A 77 11.79 -14.42 -8.12
C SER A 77 10.39 -15.02 -8.31
N ASP A 78 10.27 -16.17 -9.00
CA ASP A 78 8.98 -16.84 -9.18
C ASP A 78 8.25 -17.12 -7.85
N LEU A 79 9.01 -17.45 -6.79
CA LEU A 79 8.46 -17.63 -5.44
C LEU A 79 7.95 -16.32 -4.85
N GLY A 80 8.67 -15.21 -5.06
CA GLY A 80 8.22 -13.89 -4.65
C GLY A 80 6.97 -13.45 -5.41
N VAL A 81 6.90 -13.67 -6.72
CA VAL A 81 5.70 -13.41 -7.53
C VAL A 81 4.52 -14.20 -6.99
N ALA A 82 4.68 -15.51 -6.75
CA ALA A 82 3.62 -16.36 -6.22
C ALA A 82 3.13 -15.89 -4.84
N TYR A 83 4.05 -15.44 -3.97
CA TYR A 83 3.69 -14.84 -2.68
C TYR A 83 2.81 -13.61 -2.87
N PHE A 84 3.21 -12.65 -3.71
CA PHE A 84 2.45 -11.43 -3.95
C PHE A 84 1.10 -11.68 -4.66
N GLU A 85 1.04 -12.63 -5.59
CA GLU A 85 -0.21 -13.06 -6.22
C GLU A 85 -1.18 -13.69 -5.20
N GLN A 86 -0.66 -14.38 -4.18
CA GLN A 86 -1.46 -15.01 -3.11
C GLN A 86 -1.96 -14.01 -2.06
N ILE A 87 -1.11 -13.09 -1.59
CA ILE A 87 -1.45 -12.16 -0.49
C ILE A 87 -2.39 -11.02 -0.91
N SER A 88 -2.93 -11.05 -2.11
CA SER A 88 -3.92 -10.07 -2.56
C SER A 88 -5.36 -10.40 -2.12
N ARG A 89 -5.59 -11.55 -1.47
CA ARG A 89 -6.93 -12.16 -1.29
C ARG A 89 -7.56 -11.98 0.09
N SER A 90 -6.80 -11.54 1.10
CA SER A 90 -7.23 -11.45 2.50
C SER A 90 -7.00 -10.05 3.07
N GLN A 91 -7.50 -9.03 2.37
CA GLN A 91 -7.10 -7.65 2.65
C GLN A 91 -8.01 -6.99 3.67
N GLU A 92 -7.39 -6.38 4.67
CA GLU A 92 -8.04 -5.44 5.57
C GLU A 92 -7.53 -4.02 5.29
N TYR A 93 -8.46 -3.07 5.22
CA TYR A 93 -8.15 -1.66 5.00
C TYR A 93 -8.40 -0.87 6.28
N VAL A 94 -7.43 -0.06 6.67
CA VAL A 94 -7.49 0.82 7.83
C VAL A 94 -7.10 2.24 7.42
N PHE A 95 -7.89 3.22 7.87
CA PHE A 95 -7.57 4.63 7.78
C PHE A 95 -6.94 5.10 9.09
N ASN A 96 -5.68 5.52 9.05
CA ASN A 96 -4.83 5.84 10.19
C ASN A 96 -4.58 7.35 10.23
N GLU A 97 -5.37 8.04 11.05
CA GLU A 97 -5.27 9.48 11.34
C GLU A 97 -5.46 10.43 10.15
N ALA A 98 -5.95 11.63 10.47
CA ALA A 98 -6.35 12.66 9.54
C ALA A 98 -5.88 14.02 10.07
N ASP A 99 -4.95 14.66 9.37
CA ASP A 99 -4.67 16.08 9.56
C ASP A 99 -5.53 16.89 8.58
N THR A 100 -6.46 17.70 9.08
CA THR A 100 -7.24 18.61 8.24
C THR A 100 -6.51 19.95 8.13
N LEU A 101 -6.16 20.35 6.91
CA LEU A 101 -5.52 21.62 6.60
C LEU A 101 -6.40 22.45 5.66
N GLU A 102 -6.34 23.78 5.77
CA GLU A 102 -6.97 24.70 4.83
C GLU A 102 -5.97 25.05 3.72
N VAL A 103 -6.31 24.72 2.47
CA VAL A 103 -5.49 25.01 1.28
C VAL A 103 -6.35 25.80 0.30
N GLU A 104 -5.94 27.03 -0.03
CA GLU A 104 -6.65 27.91 -0.99
C GLU A 104 -8.14 28.17 -0.65
N GLY A 105 -8.50 28.08 0.63
CA GLY A 105 -9.87 28.28 1.13
C GLY A 105 -10.73 27.02 1.10
N GLU A 106 -10.18 25.87 0.71
CA GLU A 106 -10.81 24.55 0.82
C GLU A 106 -10.19 23.75 1.97
N GLN A 107 -11.03 23.04 2.74
CA GLN A 107 -10.54 22.09 3.74
C GLN A 107 -10.12 20.80 3.05
N VAL A 108 -8.85 20.45 3.15
CA VAL A 108 -8.29 19.20 2.67
C VAL A 108 -7.85 18.39 3.88
N THR A 109 -8.44 17.21 4.05
CA THR A 109 -7.93 16.22 4.98
C THR A 109 -6.81 15.46 4.30
N TYR A 110 -5.68 15.31 4.98
CA TYR A 110 -4.59 14.41 4.61
C TYR A 110 -4.56 13.28 5.63
N GLY A 111 -4.84 12.06 5.18
CA GLY A 111 -4.72 10.86 6.00
C GLY A 111 -3.65 9.90 5.52
N SER A 112 -3.27 9.00 6.42
CA SER A 112 -2.49 7.82 6.07
C SER A 112 -3.41 6.61 5.94
N HIS A 113 -3.22 5.85 4.87
CA HIS A 113 -4.02 4.68 4.53
C HIS A 113 -3.13 3.46 4.64
N SER A 114 -3.53 2.50 5.46
CA SER A 114 -2.83 1.23 5.59
C SER A 114 -3.67 0.10 5.05
N PHE A 115 -3.10 -0.61 4.09
CA PHE A 115 -3.64 -1.85 3.54
C PHE A 115 -2.86 -3.00 4.15
N LEU A 116 -3.51 -3.75 5.04
CA LEU A 116 -3.03 -5.04 5.49
C LEU A 116 -3.36 -6.06 4.41
N LEU A 117 -2.37 -6.41 3.60
CA LEU A 117 -2.57 -7.33 2.48
C LEU A 117 -2.71 -8.77 2.97
N HIS A 118 -1.95 -9.12 4.01
CA HIS A 118 -1.88 -10.47 4.54
C HIS A 118 -1.43 -10.47 5.99
N GLU A 119 -2.06 -11.34 6.77
CA GLU A 119 -1.67 -11.68 8.13
C GLU A 119 -1.89 -13.18 8.34
N GLU A 120 -0.83 -13.93 8.60
CA GLU A 120 -0.94 -15.37 8.83
C GLU A 120 0.05 -15.84 9.90
N PRO A 121 -0.41 -16.63 10.90
CA PRO A 121 0.49 -17.30 11.83
C PRO A 121 1.20 -18.45 11.12
N MET A 122 2.52 -18.55 11.31
CA MET A 122 3.34 -19.63 10.77
C MET A 122 4.59 -19.87 11.62
N THR A 123 5.38 -20.87 11.28
CA THR A 123 6.68 -21.08 11.93
C THR A 123 7.72 -20.08 11.42
N ALA A 124 8.71 -19.78 12.26
CA ALA A 124 9.88 -18.97 11.89
C ALA A 124 10.57 -19.48 10.61
N LEU A 125 10.64 -20.81 10.44
CA LEU A 125 11.22 -21.43 9.25
C LEU A 125 10.38 -21.18 7.99
N GLU A 126 9.05 -21.25 8.10
CA GLU A 126 8.15 -20.94 6.98
C GLU A 126 8.25 -19.46 6.61
N ALA A 127 8.23 -18.55 7.58
CA ALA A 127 8.41 -17.12 7.36
C ALA A 127 9.74 -16.80 6.65
N ALA A 128 10.85 -17.44 7.06
CA ALA A 128 12.14 -17.26 6.42
C ALA A 128 12.14 -17.76 4.97
N LYS A 129 11.57 -18.96 4.71
CA LYS A 129 11.45 -19.54 3.38
C LYS A 129 10.54 -18.74 2.46
N LEU A 130 9.55 -18.07 3.02
CA LEU A 130 8.60 -17.24 2.29
C LEU A 130 9.22 -15.89 1.91
N LEU A 131 9.82 -15.21 2.88
CA LEU A 131 10.18 -13.79 2.76
C LEU A 131 11.61 -13.56 2.24
N ILE A 132 12.60 -14.39 2.60
CA ILE A 132 13.99 -14.17 2.14
C ILE A 132 14.10 -14.24 0.62
N PRO A 133 13.45 -15.18 -0.09
CA PRO A 133 13.53 -15.26 -1.56
C PRO A 133 12.89 -14.08 -2.31
N THR A 134 12.14 -13.20 -1.63
CA THR A 134 11.57 -11.99 -2.26
C THR A 134 12.61 -10.88 -2.42
N LEU A 135 13.74 -10.97 -1.73
CA LEU A 135 14.84 -9.99 -1.80
C LEU A 135 15.72 -10.22 -3.03
N LEU A 136 16.06 -9.14 -3.75
CA LEU A 136 16.89 -9.23 -4.96
C LEU A 136 18.39 -9.32 -4.68
N ASP A 137 18.87 -8.64 -3.63
CA ASP A 137 20.30 -8.63 -3.29
C ASP A 137 20.66 -9.84 -2.43
N VAL A 138 21.56 -10.70 -2.92
CA VAL A 138 22.09 -11.87 -2.20
C VAL A 138 22.71 -11.50 -0.85
N ARG A 139 23.30 -10.31 -0.72
CA ARG A 139 23.83 -9.81 0.56
C ARG A 139 22.71 -9.52 1.54
N LYS A 140 21.58 -8.98 1.07
CA LYS A 140 20.38 -8.79 1.90
C LYS A 140 19.79 -10.13 2.29
N GLN A 141 19.67 -11.08 1.35
CA GLN A 141 19.22 -12.43 1.68
C GLN A 141 20.05 -13.06 2.80
N SER A 142 21.39 -12.95 2.70
CA SER A 142 22.31 -13.45 3.73
C SER A 142 22.15 -12.72 5.06
N HIS A 143 22.01 -11.39 5.02
CA HIS A 143 21.77 -10.56 6.22
C HIS A 143 20.47 -10.97 6.92
N TYR A 144 19.37 -11.11 6.18
CA TYR A 144 18.08 -11.52 6.74
C TYR A 144 18.10 -12.97 7.22
N ALA A 145 18.75 -13.89 6.51
CA ALA A 145 18.96 -15.25 7.01
C ALA A 145 19.66 -15.25 8.39
N GLY A 146 20.70 -14.42 8.55
CA GLY A 146 21.36 -14.23 9.83
C GLY A 146 20.47 -13.59 10.90
N ARG A 147 19.65 -12.59 10.53
CA ARG A 147 18.67 -11.97 11.45
C ARG A 147 17.60 -12.97 11.91
N PHE A 148 17.03 -13.75 11.01
CA PHE A 148 16.09 -14.82 11.36
C PHE A 148 16.74 -15.81 12.32
N GLN A 149 17.97 -16.26 12.06
CA GLN A 149 18.68 -17.16 12.97
C GLN A 149 18.95 -16.54 14.36
N LYS A 150 19.25 -15.23 14.42
CA LYS A 150 19.54 -14.51 15.67
C LYS A 150 18.29 -14.23 16.50
N GLU A 151 17.23 -13.75 15.87
CA GLU A 151 16.00 -13.31 16.54
C GLU A 151 15.01 -14.47 16.77
N LEU A 152 15.14 -15.55 15.99
CA LEU A 152 14.31 -16.76 16.04
C LEU A 152 15.21 -17.98 16.20
N ALA A 153 15.71 -18.17 17.42
CA ALA A 153 16.62 -19.26 17.79
C ALA A 153 16.02 -20.66 17.59
N ASP A 154 14.69 -20.80 17.60
CA ASP A 154 13.99 -22.05 17.29
C ASP A 154 13.21 -21.93 15.98
N SER A 155 13.56 -22.77 15.01
CA SER A 155 12.90 -22.87 13.71
C SER A 155 11.39 -23.18 13.80
N LYS A 156 10.94 -23.78 14.91
CA LYS A 156 9.54 -24.14 15.16
C LYS A 156 8.77 -23.07 15.93
N GLN A 157 9.42 -21.97 16.29
CA GLN A 157 8.76 -20.87 16.98
C GLN A 157 7.65 -20.29 16.12
N GLU A 158 6.46 -20.15 16.71
CA GLU A 158 5.33 -19.49 16.07
C GLU A 158 5.58 -17.97 16.01
N VAL A 159 5.29 -17.42 14.83
CA VAL A 159 5.35 -15.99 14.50
C VAL A 159 4.14 -15.64 13.64
N THR A 160 3.82 -14.36 13.56
CA THR A 160 2.84 -13.85 12.59
C THR A 160 3.59 -13.11 11.49
N VAL A 161 3.35 -13.47 10.23
CA VAL A 161 3.82 -12.67 9.09
C VAL A 161 2.72 -11.73 8.67
N ARG A 162 3.05 -10.44 8.63
CA ARG A 162 2.15 -9.34 8.28
C ARG A 162 2.71 -8.56 7.11
N THR A 163 1.95 -8.38 6.02
CA THR A 163 2.36 -7.54 4.90
C THR A 163 1.49 -6.31 4.79
N VAL A 164 2.12 -5.14 4.90
CA VAL A 164 1.43 -3.85 4.97
C VAL A 164 1.94 -2.94 3.87
N VAL A 165 0.99 -2.24 3.24
CA VAL A 165 1.24 -1.10 2.37
C VAL A 165 0.67 0.15 3.02
N GLU A 166 1.50 1.19 3.13
CA GLU A 166 1.11 2.50 3.66
C GLU A 166 1.17 3.54 2.54
N MET A 167 0.08 4.29 2.40
CA MET A 167 -0.12 5.30 1.37
C MET A 167 -0.64 6.57 2.02
N ASP A 168 -0.01 7.69 1.72
CA ASP A 168 -0.39 8.99 2.26
C ASP A 168 -1.08 9.83 1.19
N GLU A 169 -2.14 10.53 1.60
CA GLU A 169 -2.78 11.55 0.77
C GLU A 169 -1.83 12.72 0.55
N VAL A 170 -1.89 13.32 -0.64
CA VAL A 170 -1.08 14.49 -0.99
C VAL A 170 -1.96 15.58 -1.61
N LYS A 171 -1.44 16.81 -1.71
CA LYS A 171 -2.25 17.97 -2.15
C LYS A 171 -2.92 17.81 -3.52
N HIS A 172 -2.44 16.89 -4.36
CA HIS A 172 -2.95 16.70 -5.69
C HIS A 172 -4.05 15.62 -5.71
N PRO A 173 -5.26 15.92 -6.24
CA PRO A 173 -6.47 15.10 -6.03
C PRO A 173 -6.43 13.70 -6.64
N ASN A 174 -5.50 13.46 -7.58
CA ASN A 174 -5.33 12.16 -8.23
C ASN A 174 -4.01 11.47 -7.86
N ARG A 175 -3.26 11.99 -6.88
CA ARG A 175 -1.96 11.43 -6.50
C ARG A 175 -1.99 10.90 -5.08
N ILE A 176 -1.18 9.88 -4.86
CA ILE A 176 -0.88 9.30 -3.56
C ILE A 176 0.64 9.15 -3.41
N PHE A 177 1.11 9.15 -2.17
CA PHE A 177 2.49 8.83 -1.85
C PHE A 177 2.56 7.46 -1.19
N LEU A 178 3.20 6.49 -1.82
CA LEU A 178 3.51 5.21 -1.19
C LEU A 178 4.69 5.41 -0.24
N SER A 179 4.43 5.44 1.07
CA SER A 179 5.45 5.67 2.09
C SER A 179 6.06 4.38 2.63
N SER A 180 5.35 3.25 2.56
CA SER A 180 5.89 1.95 2.95
C SER A 180 5.26 0.80 2.18
N PHE A 181 6.07 -0.21 1.89
CA PHE A 181 5.61 -1.53 1.49
C PHE A 181 6.52 -2.59 2.12
N ARG A 182 6.06 -3.26 3.17
CA ARG A 182 6.90 -4.14 3.99
C ARG A 182 6.20 -5.42 4.42
N SER A 183 6.97 -6.47 4.65
CA SER A 183 6.55 -7.64 5.44
C SER A 183 7.24 -7.64 6.79
N ASP A 184 6.44 -7.62 7.84
CA ASP A 184 6.88 -7.72 9.22
C ASP A 184 6.70 -9.16 9.73
N VAL A 185 7.69 -9.66 10.44
CA VAL A 185 7.59 -10.85 11.27
C VAL A 185 7.40 -10.39 12.70
N VAL A 186 6.24 -10.72 13.25
CA VAL A 186 5.80 -10.31 14.58
C VAL A 186 5.87 -11.50 15.51
N LYS A 187 6.46 -11.30 16.69
CA LYS A 187 6.54 -12.29 17.76
C LYS A 187 6.07 -11.64 19.05
N SER A 188 5.03 -12.21 19.66
CA SER A 188 4.46 -11.70 20.92
C SER A 188 4.09 -10.21 20.86
N GLY A 189 3.62 -9.73 19.70
CA GLY A 189 3.24 -8.33 19.48
C GLY A 189 4.39 -7.40 19.06
N GLU A 190 5.64 -7.87 19.04
CA GLU A 190 6.80 -7.08 18.65
C GLU A 190 7.28 -7.44 17.23
N VAL A 191 7.59 -6.44 16.42
CA VAL A 191 8.22 -6.64 15.11
C VAL A 191 9.69 -6.98 15.31
N ILE A 192 10.07 -8.20 14.99
CA ILE A 192 11.45 -8.71 15.17
C ILE A 192 12.26 -8.68 13.88
N VAL A 193 11.60 -8.81 12.73
CA VAL A 193 12.19 -8.69 11.40
C VAL A 193 11.21 -7.90 10.55
N SER A 194 11.72 -6.93 9.78
CA SER A 194 10.93 -6.20 8.79
C SER A 194 11.71 -6.23 7.48
N ILE A 195 11.04 -6.63 6.39
CA ILE A 195 11.58 -6.64 5.04
C ILE A 195 10.88 -5.54 4.26
N ASP A 196 11.67 -4.56 3.80
CA ASP A 196 11.21 -3.52 2.90
C ASP A 196 11.17 -4.02 1.45
N HIS A 197 9.97 -4.12 0.88
CA HIS A 197 9.72 -4.50 -0.51
C HIS A 197 9.71 -3.30 -1.44
N PHE A 198 9.62 -2.09 -0.91
CA PHE A 198 9.64 -0.87 -1.71
C PHE A 198 10.99 -0.68 -2.41
N GLU A 199 12.10 -1.15 -1.85
CA GLU A 199 13.41 -1.09 -2.50
C GLU A 199 13.43 -1.80 -3.87
N ASN A 200 12.70 -2.92 -4.00
CA ASN A 200 12.59 -3.65 -5.26
C ASN A 200 11.74 -2.87 -6.28
N ILE A 201 10.70 -2.17 -5.80
CA ILE A 201 9.92 -1.24 -6.61
C ILE A 201 10.81 -0.09 -7.08
N ARG A 202 11.58 0.55 -6.19
CA ARG A 202 12.49 1.65 -6.52
C ARG A 202 13.43 1.30 -7.66
N ALA A 203 14.03 0.11 -7.64
CA ALA A 203 14.91 -0.38 -8.69
C ALA A 203 14.22 -0.49 -10.06
N LEU A 204 12.91 -0.75 -10.09
CA LEU A 204 12.09 -0.77 -11.32
C LEU A 204 11.70 0.62 -11.81
N LEU A 205 11.58 1.60 -10.91
CA LEU A 205 11.22 2.97 -11.26
C LEU A 205 12.37 3.71 -11.96
N HIS A 206 13.63 3.37 -11.62
CA HIS A 206 14.82 4.04 -12.11
C HIS A 206 15.92 3.05 -12.55
N THR A 207 16.12 2.92 -13.86
CA THR A 207 17.13 2.02 -14.46
C THR A 207 18.57 2.56 -14.43
N LYS A 208 18.78 3.81 -14.03
CA LYS A 208 20.09 4.48 -13.87
C LYS A 208 20.08 5.30 -12.59
N ALA A 209 21.26 5.77 -12.15
CA ALA A 209 21.40 6.80 -11.12
C ALA A 209 20.69 8.10 -11.54
N SER A 210 19.38 8.10 -11.36
CA SER A 210 18.48 9.21 -11.60
C SER A 210 18.62 10.17 -10.42
N ARG A 211 18.51 11.48 -10.67
CA ARG A 211 18.40 12.45 -9.57
C ARG A 211 17.23 12.16 -8.62
N TRP A 212 16.26 11.35 -9.09
CA TRP A 212 15.07 10.91 -8.38
C TRP A 212 15.29 9.64 -7.53
N ASP A 213 16.40 8.91 -7.71
CA ASP A 213 16.68 7.70 -6.92
C ASP A 213 16.82 8.03 -5.42
N GLN A 214 17.40 9.19 -5.10
CA GLN A 214 17.50 9.67 -3.71
C GLN A 214 16.13 10.07 -3.14
N THR A 215 15.28 10.72 -3.92
CA THR A 215 13.91 11.07 -3.52
C THR A 215 13.05 9.84 -3.30
N THR A 216 13.29 8.78 -4.08
CA THR A 216 12.58 7.51 -3.95
C THR A 216 13.12 6.62 -2.83
N LEU A 217 14.00 7.12 -1.96
CA LEU A 217 14.38 6.41 -0.73
C LEU A 217 13.29 6.45 0.35
N SER A 218 12.48 7.51 0.36
CA SER A 218 11.43 7.71 1.37
C SER A 218 10.03 7.30 0.90
N GLY A 219 9.88 6.87 -0.35
CA GLY A 219 8.59 6.53 -0.97
C GLY A 219 8.50 7.00 -2.42
N ALA A 220 7.36 6.80 -3.07
CA ALA A 220 7.16 7.24 -4.45
C ALA A 220 5.74 7.75 -4.70
N CYS A 221 5.61 8.65 -5.66
CA CYS A 221 4.34 9.22 -6.07
C CYS A 221 3.69 8.42 -7.18
N PHE A 222 2.41 8.16 -7.01
CA PHE A 222 1.60 7.49 -8.02
C PHE A 222 0.39 8.35 -8.34
N GLU A 223 0.07 8.44 -9.63
CA GLU A 223 -1.09 9.17 -10.14
C GLU A 223 -2.10 8.19 -10.72
N LEU A 224 -3.37 8.42 -10.40
CA LEU A 224 -4.49 7.69 -10.97
C LEU A 224 -4.51 7.90 -12.49
N GLU A 225 -4.46 6.80 -13.22
CA GLU A 225 -4.73 6.79 -14.64
C GLU A 225 -6.17 7.25 -14.87
N LYS A 226 -6.33 8.43 -15.47
CA LYS A 226 -7.65 8.90 -15.91
C LYS A 226 -8.19 7.88 -16.90
N SER A 227 -9.36 7.30 -16.62
CA SER A 227 -10.07 6.60 -17.68
C SER A 227 -10.48 7.65 -18.69
N ASP A 228 -9.99 7.57 -19.91
CA ASP A 228 -10.52 8.36 -21.02
C ASP A 228 -12.02 8.04 -21.14
N GLN A 229 -12.86 8.93 -20.61
CA GLN A 229 -14.30 9.00 -20.86
C GLN A 229 -14.57 10.13 -21.84
#